data_AF-A0A1Z5LCM6-F1
#
_entry.id   AF-A0A1Z5LCM6-F1
#
_cell.length_a   1.000
_cell.length_b   1.000
_cell.length_c   1.000
_cell.angle_alpha   90.00
_cell.angle_beta   90.00
_cell.angle_gamma   90.00
#
_symmetry.space_group_name_H-M   'P 1'
#
loop_
_entity.id
_entity.type
_entity.pdbx_description
1 polymer ?
#
loop_
_entity_poly.entity_id
_entity_poly.type
_entity_poly.pdbx_seq_one_letter_code
_entity_poly.pdbx_strand_id
1 'polypeptide(L)'
;MKNASGRYRDVYLREASPFGSCEGIRMSRTELSRSVQAAIWLLIVFTLAVQVATANLYRGAKNIRELNSTNFYDVVTGKEHVWVINYYKHWCGHCQRYAPIFSLFANDVKGWSNVVQVAVIDCAMPENLDVCRGNGVKLYPAVKFHPACATVWDKGHLWETIKTVKSLREQTIDFLQGGNASKCTQEPSWPSLDATNASALAGLREEADRVLLVLENQDSYLGRELILDYSNSGTTKVFRVLPSNRALSSELKALGAPGNYATLYLIEKHSERPKILAKVSSAEGAREVFKAALNQEETATESSPDILTTTYRPLVDPSKVYKDDLEKALYLILTHEVPVHTTLNETQLAVLRNFVDVLVDYFPGSPSEHDFLGRLRTYLWNARPGVRGEDISRFLQALTNAGQGLPPLREYVGCRGSKPQYRGFPCSLWMLFHSLTVNAHATYKEGNTDEPLKVLRAIKSFVLHFFSCRECAENFAKETMNMEEEIENPEDSVLYLWSVHNRVNARLAGDETEDPLRPKVAFPPPRLCPTCRKSGRWDQAAVLEFLHSFYGQSSRPTDKA
;
A
#
# COMPACT_ATOMS: atom_id res chain seq x y z
N MET A 1 -22.32 -39.19 54.54
CA MET A 1 -21.61 -40.25 55.27
C MET A 1 -20.24 -39.74 55.68
N LYS A 2 -20.04 -39.67 57.01
CA LYS A 2 -18.81 -39.75 57.83
C LYS A 2 -17.47 -39.13 57.35
N ASN A 3 -17.00 -38.25 58.24
CA ASN A 3 -15.64 -38.07 58.80
C ASN A 3 -14.54 -37.44 57.93
N ALA A 4 -13.59 -36.62 58.41
CA ALA A 4 -13.34 -35.78 59.60
C ALA A 4 -11.81 -35.73 59.80
N SER A 5 -11.31 -34.59 60.30
CA SER A 5 -10.02 -34.36 60.98
C SER A 5 -8.75 -34.34 60.10
N GLY A 6 -7.74 -33.49 60.31
CA GLY A 6 -7.38 -32.46 61.31
C GLY A 6 -6.14 -31.71 60.74
N ARG A 7 -5.42 -30.78 61.39
CA ARG A 7 -5.36 -30.26 62.75
C ARG A 7 -4.37 -29.06 62.72
N TYR A 8 -4.83 -27.87 63.13
CA TYR A 8 -4.21 -26.96 64.13
C TYR A 8 -2.67 -26.95 64.36
N ARG A 9 -2.01 -25.78 64.23
CA ARG A 9 -1.65 -24.83 65.32
C ARG A 9 -0.53 -23.82 64.95
N ASP A 10 -0.92 -22.55 64.86
CA ASP A 10 -0.53 -21.40 65.68
C ASP A 10 0.84 -21.27 66.39
N VAL A 11 1.48 -20.11 66.10
CA VAL A 11 1.94 -19.05 67.03
C VAL A 11 3.21 -19.30 67.87
N TYR A 12 4.25 -18.48 67.67
CA TYR A 12 4.63 -17.41 68.63
C TYR A 12 5.74 -16.49 68.11
N LEU A 13 5.47 -15.18 68.22
CA LEU A 13 6.42 -14.08 68.27
C LEU A 13 7.41 -14.24 69.43
N ARG A 14 8.66 -13.81 69.25
CA ARG A 14 9.40 -13.05 70.26
C ARG A 14 10.61 -12.33 69.65
N GLU A 15 10.69 -11.05 69.99
CA GLU A 15 11.73 -10.08 69.70
C GLU A 15 13.08 -10.48 70.32
N ALA A 16 14.17 -10.09 69.67
CA ALA A 16 15.35 -9.49 70.31
C ALA A 16 16.34 -9.01 69.23
N SER A 17 16.56 -7.70 69.15
CA SER A 17 17.84 -7.14 68.68
C SER A 17 18.87 -7.32 69.80
N PRO A 18 20.17 -7.48 69.49
CA PRO A 18 21.02 -6.31 69.63
C PRO A 18 22.14 -6.18 68.58
N PHE A 19 22.57 -4.93 68.45
CA PHE A 19 23.76 -4.40 67.80
C PHE A 19 25.00 -5.32 67.73
N GLY A 20 25.63 -5.34 66.55
CA GLY A 20 26.96 -5.93 66.31
C GLY A 20 27.49 -5.68 64.90
N SER A 21 28.09 -4.50 64.70
CA SER A 21 29.09 -4.10 63.69
C SER A 21 29.10 -4.79 62.30
N CYS A 22 28.65 -4.06 61.27
CA CYS A 22 29.17 -4.21 59.91
C CYS A 22 30.53 -3.50 59.80
N GLU A 23 31.62 -4.27 59.65
CA GLU A 23 32.85 -3.72 59.09
C GLU A 23 32.63 -3.35 57.62
N GLY A 24 32.93 -2.09 57.31
CA GLY A 24 32.62 -1.48 56.02
C GLY A 24 33.49 -1.99 54.88
N ILE A 25 32.84 -2.48 53.82
CA ILE A 25 33.36 -2.29 52.47
C ILE A 25 32.83 -0.94 51.99
N ARG A 26 33.67 0.07 52.15
CA ARG A 26 33.50 1.41 51.59
C ARG A 26 33.63 1.28 50.07
N MET A 27 32.52 1.01 49.37
CA MET A 27 32.49 1.20 47.91
C MET A 27 32.62 2.70 47.64
N SER A 28 33.77 3.10 47.10
CA SER A 28 33.98 4.43 46.57
C SER A 28 32.89 4.71 45.54
N ARG A 29 32.28 5.91 45.58
CA ARG A 29 31.65 6.50 44.39
C ARG A 29 32.72 6.52 43.30
N THR A 30 32.74 5.52 42.44
CA THR A 30 33.49 5.57 41.20
C THR A 30 32.80 6.65 40.37
N GLU A 31 33.45 7.80 40.26
CA GLU A 31 33.14 8.74 39.19
C GLU A 31 33.25 7.96 37.89
N LEU A 32 32.09 7.69 37.28
CA LEU A 32 32.03 7.07 35.98
C LEU A 32 32.89 7.95 35.06
N SER A 33 34.00 7.41 34.54
CA SER A 33 34.97 8.23 33.81
C SER A 33 34.27 8.97 32.67
N ARG A 34 34.75 10.16 32.31
CA ARG A 34 34.18 10.95 31.20
C ARG A 34 34.07 10.11 29.91
N SER A 35 34.94 9.12 29.74
CA SER A 35 34.92 8.15 28.64
C SER A 35 33.73 7.19 28.67
N VAL A 36 33.33 6.71 29.86
CA VAL A 36 32.17 5.82 30.03
C VAL A 36 30.86 6.60 29.93
N GLN A 37 30.80 7.82 30.46
CA GLN A 37 29.66 8.70 30.26
C GLN A 37 29.51 9.10 28.79
N ALA A 38 30.62 9.40 28.09
CA ALA A 38 30.62 9.66 26.65
C ALA A 38 30.20 8.42 25.84
N ALA A 39 30.61 7.21 26.23
CA ALA A 39 30.19 5.97 25.58
C ALA A 39 28.71 5.68 25.77
N ILE A 40 28.16 5.93 26.96
CA ILE A 40 26.72 5.78 27.24
C ILE A 40 25.92 6.86 26.51
N TRP A 41 26.38 8.11 26.47
CA TRP A 41 25.76 9.17 25.67
C TRP A 41 25.86 8.89 24.17
N LEU A 42 26.99 8.37 23.68
CA LEU A 42 27.12 7.92 22.29
C LEU A 42 26.19 6.75 22.00
N LEU A 43 26.05 5.76 22.89
CA LEU A 43 25.08 4.67 22.75
C LEU A 43 23.64 5.18 22.75
N ILE A 44 23.28 6.10 23.65
CA ILE A 44 21.93 6.67 23.74
C ILE A 44 21.61 7.54 22.51
N VAL A 45 22.57 8.37 22.05
CA VAL A 45 22.46 9.17 20.82
C VAL A 45 22.45 8.28 19.57
N PHE A 46 23.19 7.17 19.56
CA PHE A 46 23.16 6.19 18.47
C PHE A 46 21.85 5.38 18.45
N THR A 47 21.24 5.10 19.62
CA THR A 47 19.90 4.49 19.68
C THR A 47 18.77 5.47 19.36
N LEU A 48 18.95 6.78 19.60
CA LEU A 48 17.97 7.83 19.28
C LEU A 48 18.08 8.36 17.84
N ALA A 49 19.20 8.13 17.15
CA ALA A 49 19.44 8.64 15.79
C ALA A 49 19.26 7.59 14.66
N VAL A 50 18.75 6.40 14.96
CA VAL A 50 18.33 5.43 13.93
C VAL A 50 16.81 5.43 13.83
N GLN A 51 16.23 6.58 13.52
CA GLN A 51 14.94 6.56 12.82
C GLN A 51 15.26 6.10 11.40
N VAL A 52 15.19 4.79 11.15
CA VAL A 52 15.13 4.27 9.79
C VAL A 52 13.93 4.99 9.16
N ALA A 53 14.18 5.82 8.16
CA ALA A 53 13.11 6.47 7.43
C ALA A 53 12.33 5.38 6.71
N THR A 54 11.26 4.90 7.35
CA THR A 54 10.33 3.95 6.73
C THR A 54 9.71 4.62 5.51
N ALA A 55 9.65 3.87 4.42
CA ALA A 55 8.94 4.30 3.23
C ALA A 55 7.47 4.51 3.58
N ASN A 56 6.99 5.73 3.45
CA ASN A 56 5.58 6.05 3.65
C ASN A 56 5.18 7.06 2.57
N LEU A 57 4.33 6.62 1.65
CA LEU A 57 3.89 7.42 0.50
C LEU A 57 3.02 8.62 0.92
N TYR A 58 2.50 8.60 2.14
CA TYR A 58 1.56 9.59 2.68
C TYR A 58 2.14 10.42 3.82
N ARG A 59 3.46 10.36 4.04
CA ARG A 59 4.12 11.16 5.08
C ARG A 59 3.83 12.65 4.85
N GLY A 60 3.19 13.29 5.84
CA GLY A 60 2.82 14.70 5.79
C GLY A 60 1.55 15.00 5.00
N ALA A 61 0.84 13.99 4.49
CA ALA A 61 -0.48 14.18 3.89
C ALA A 61 -1.48 14.64 4.97
N LYS A 62 -2.20 15.72 4.69
CA LYS A 62 -3.27 16.24 5.55
C LYS A 62 -4.56 15.44 5.33
N ASN A 63 -5.42 15.40 6.33
CA ASN A 63 -6.76 14.78 6.28
C ASN A 63 -6.74 13.27 5.96
N ILE A 64 -5.61 12.60 6.20
CA ILE A 64 -5.46 11.14 6.07
C ILE A 64 -5.01 10.56 7.40
N ARG A 65 -5.69 9.51 7.85
CA ARG A 65 -5.28 8.71 9.00
C ARG A 65 -4.34 7.57 8.56
N GLU A 66 -3.12 7.55 9.10
CA GLU A 66 -2.22 6.40 8.91
C GLU A 66 -2.57 5.27 9.87
N LEU A 67 -2.84 4.10 9.31
CA LEU A 67 -3.16 2.88 10.05
C LEU A 67 -1.99 1.89 10.02
N ASN A 68 -1.93 1.07 11.05
CA ASN A 68 -1.03 -0.06 11.18
C ASN A 68 -1.71 -1.17 11.98
N SER A 69 -1.02 -2.29 12.16
CA SER A 69 -1.57 -3.45 12.87
C SER A 69 -1.97 -3.21 14.32
N THR A 70 -1.40 -2.21 14.97
CA THR A 70 -1.70 -1.89 16.38
C THR A 70 -2.93 -0.99 16.55
N ASN A 71 -3.34 -0.25 15.52
CA ASN A 71 -4.41 0.74 15.63
C ASN A 71 -5.61 0.50 14.70
N PHE A 72 -5.49 -0.38 13.70
CA PHE A 72 -6.48 -0.52 12.64
C PHE A 72 -7.89 -0.78 13.19
N TYR A 73 -8.05 -1.80 14.03
CA TYR A 73 -9.36 -2.18 14.54
C TYR A 73 -9.92 -1.16 15.53
N ASP A 74 -9.09 -0.57 16.38
CA ASP A 74 -9.52 0.45 17.34
C ASP A 74 -10.02 1.73 16.67
N VAL A 75 -9.43 2.07 15.52
CA VAL A 75 -9.77 3.25 14.74
C VAL A 75 -10.98 2.98 13.84
N VAL A 76 -11.07 1.81 13.21
CA VAL A 76 -12.09 1.52 12.18
C VAL A 76 -13.38 0.94 12.76
N THR A 77 -13.29 0.09 13.78
CA THR A 77 -14.46 -0.66 14.27
C THR A 77 -15.32 0.14 15.24
N GLY A 78 -16.63 -0.09 15.19
CA GLY A 78 -17.61 0.52 16.08
C GLY A 78 -17.75 2.03 15.96
N LYS A 79 -17.26 2.65 14.88
CA LYS A 79 -17.35 4.11 14.68
C LYS A 79 -18.56 4.48 13.85
N GLU A 80 -19.19 5.62 14.15
CA GLU A 80 -20.39 6.11 13.44
C GLU A 80 -20.11 6.80 12.09
N HIS A 81 -18.89 6.66 11.56
CA HIS A 81 -18.51 7.16 10.24
C HIS A 81 -18.06 6.03 9.33
N VAL A 82 -18.23 6.22 8.03
CA VAL A 82 -17.64 5.36 6.99
C VAL A 82 -16.14 5.60 6.93
N TRP A 83 -15.35 4.54 6.77
CA TRP A 83 -13.93 4.66 6.46
C TRP A 83 -13.66 4.34 4.99
N VAL A 84 -13.01 5.27 4.28
CA VAL A 84 -12.44 5.03 2.95
C VAL A 84 -10.94 4.78 3.14
N ILE A 85 -10.54 3.51 3.01
CA ILE A 85 -9.17 3.07 3.33
C ILE A 85 -8.45 2.65 2.05
N ASN A 86 -7.31 3.29 1.74
CA ASN A 86 -6.40 2.80 0.71
C ASN A 86 -5.34 1.86 1.32
N TYR A 87 -5.45 0.59 0.94
CA TYR A 87 -4.44 -0.43 1.21
C TYR A 87 -3.41 -0.37 0.09
N TYR A 88 -2.15 -0.11 0.42
CA TYR A 88 -1.09 0.09 -0.57
C TYR A 88 0.17 -0.68 -0.22
N LYS A 89 1.13 -0.75 -1.16
CA LYS A 89 2.51 -1.14 -0.89
C LYS A 89 3.44 -0.02 -1.34
N HIS A 90 4.31 0.49 -0.48
CA HIS A 90 5.14 1.66 -0.83
C HIS A 90 6.07 1.44 -2.05
N TRP A 91 6.49 0.20 -2.31
CA TRP A 91 7.33 -0.16 -3.47
C TRP A 91 6.54 -0.45 -4.76
N CYS A 92 5.21 -0.45 -4.71
CA CYS A 92 4.38 -0.69 -5.88
C CYS A 92 4.29 0.59 -6.73
N GLY A 93 4.71 0.52 -8.00
CA GLY A 93 4.67 1.67 -8.91
C GLY A 93 3.25 2.23 -9.12
N HIS A 94 2.25 1.35 -9.23
CA HIS A 94 0.85 1.79 -9.32
C HIS A 94 0.40 2.51 -8.04
N CYS A 95 0.82 2.04 -6.86
CA CYS A 95 0.53 2.74 -5.59
C CYS A 95 1.20 4.11 -5.52
N GLN A 96 2.43 4.24 -6.03
CA GLN A 96 3.15 5.52 -6.06
C GLN A 96 2.44 6.56 -6.93
N ARG A 97 1.98 6.19 -8.14
CA ARG A 97 1.16 7.06 -9.00
C ARG A 97 -0.20 7.38 -8.39
N TYR A 98 -0.78 6.45 -7.65
CA TYR A 98 -2.09 6.64 -7.04
C TYR A 98 -2.06 7.51 -5.76
N ALA A 99 -0.93 7.56 -5.06
CA ALA A 99 -0.82 8.27 -3.78
C ALA A 99 -1.15 9.78 -3.85
N PRO A 100 -0.70 10.54 -4.87
CA PRO A 100 -1.13 11.93 -5.07
C PRO A 100 -2.64 12.08 -5.27
N ILE A 101 -3.26 11.21 -6.07
CA ILE A 101 -4.71 11.23 -6.35
C ILE A 101 -5.50 11.02 -5.06
N PHE A 102 -5.11 10.02 -4.26
CA PHE A 102 -5.77 9.73 -2.99
C PHE A 102 -5.57 10.85 -1.96
N SER A 103 -4.40 11.49 -1.96
CA SER A 103 -4.13 12.67 -1.10
C SER A 103 -4.95 13.89 -1.49
N LEU A 104 -5.15 14.12 -2.79
CA LEU A 104 -6.04 15.18 -3.28
C LEU A 104 -7.49 14.90 -2.89
N PHE A 105 -7.94 13.65 -3.00
CA PHE A 105 -9.27 13.25 -2.54
C PHE A 105 -9.48 13.52 -1.05
N ALA A 106 -8.56 13.08 -0.19
CA ALA A 106 -8.66 13.30 1.25
C ALA A 106 -8.79 14.80 1.62
N ASN A 107 -8.06 15.66 0.91
CA ASN A 107 -8.17 17.12 1.09
C ASN A 107 -9.48 17.68 0.52
N ASP A 108 -9.95 17.16 -0.60
CA ASP A 108 -11.20 17.58 -1.26
C ASP A 108 -12.45 17.26 -0.43
N VAL A 109 -12.42 16.15 0.32
CA VAL A 109 -13.52 15.69 1.20
C VAL A 109 -13.33 16.00 2.68
N LYS A 110 -12.40 16.89 3.05
CA LYS A 110 -12.12 17.23 4.46
C LYS A 110 -13.37 17.68 5.25
N GLY A 111 -14.33 18.32 4.58
CA GLY A 111 -15.60 18.77 5.19
C GLY A 111 -16.56 17.63 5.53
N TRP A 112 -16.29 16.42 5.05
CA TRP A 112 -17.15 15.25 5.20
C TRP A 112 -16.88 14.49 6.50
N SER A 113 -15.97 14.99 7.35
CA SER A 113 -15.38 14.21 8.44
C SER A 113 -16.37 13.67 9.49
N ASN A 114 -17.55 14.27 9.65
CA ASN A 114 -18.61 13.71 10.50
C ASN A 114 -19.23 12.43 9.92
N VAL A 115 -19.16 12.23 8.61
CA VAL A 115 -19.78 11.12 7.88
C VAL A 115 -18.74 10.14 7.33
N VAL A 116 -17.62 10.66 6.83
CA VAL A 116 -16.57 9.91 6.12
C VAL A 116 -15.20 10.27 6.67
N GLN A 117 -14.43 9.26 7.05
CA GLN A 117 -13.01 9.37 7.40
C GLN A 117 -12.14 8.69 6.35
N VAL A 118 -10.98 9.27 6.05
CA VAL A 118 -10.05 8.75 5.03
C VAL A 118 -8.78 8.22 5.68
N ALA A 119 -8.35 7.03 5.30
CA ALA A 119 -7.20 6.36 5.89
C ALA A 119 -6.34 5.61 4.87
N VAL A 120 -5.11 5.27 5.28
CA VAL A 120 -4.17 4.48 4.50
C VAL A 120 -3.49 3.42 5.37
N ILE A 121 -3.15 2.28 4.78
CA ILE A 121 -2.33 1.26 5.45
C ILE A 121 -1.31 0.68 4.46
N ASP A 122 -0.05 0.63 4.89
CA ASP A 122 1.04 0.09 4.07
C ASP A 122 1.20 -1.41 4.33
N CYS A 123 0.69 -2.23 3.42
CA CYS A 123 0.78 -3.68 3.43
C CYS A 123 2.13 -4.22 2.94
N ALA A 124 3.07 -3.33 2.62
CA ALA A 124 4.47 -3.68 2.42
C ALA A 124 5.18 -3.95 3.75
N MET A 125 4.66 -3.43 4.86
CA MET A 125 5.23 -3.64 6.19
C MET A 125 4.83 -5.04 6.72
N PRO A 126 5.79 -5.88 7.17
CA PRO A 126 5.50 -7.22 7.65
C PRO A 126 4.43 -7.25 8.75
N GLU A 127 4.48 -6.29 9.67
CA GLU A 127 3.55 -6.18 10.79
C GLU A 127 2.10 -5.93 10.35
N ASN A 128 1.87 -5.35 9.17
CA ASN A 128 0.53 -5.01 8.67
C ASN A 128 -0.10 -6.14 7.85
N LEU A 129 0.68 -7.17 7.49
CA LEU A 129 0.24 -8.22 6.56
C LEU A 129 -1.02 -8.96 7.04
N ASP A 130 -1.11 -9.26 8.33
CA ASP A 130 -2.27 -9.94 8.90
C ASP A 130 -3.55 -9.11 8.79
N VAL A 131 -3.45 -7.79 9.01
CA VAL A 131 -4.59 -6.88 8.81
C VAL A 131 -4.99 -6.85 7.34
N CYS A 132 -4.03 -6.74 6.42
CA CYS A 132 -4.32 -6.68 4.98
C CYS A 132 -4.97 -7.98 4.48
N ARG A 133 -4.44 -9.14 4.88
CA ARG A 133 -5.01 -10.46 4.57
C ARG A 133 -6.37 -10.67 5.22
N GLY A 134 -6.53 -10.29 6.49
CA GLY A 134 -7.78 -10.38 7.24
C GLY A 134 -8.90 -9.60 6.57
N ASN A 135 -8.57 -8.43 6.02
CA ASN A 135 -9.45 -7.59 5.21
C ASN A 135 -9.56 -8.03 3.74
N GLY A 136 -9.02 -9.19 3.36
CA GLY A 136 -9.15 -9.78 2.03
C GLY A 136 -8.46 -9.00 0.91
N VAL A 137 -7.43 -8.21 1.23
CA VAL A 137 -6.68 -7.43 0.25
C VAL A 137 -5.56 -8.29 -0.32
N LYS A 138 -5.56 -8.51 -1.64
CA LYS A 138 -4.57 -9.34 -2.35
C LYS A 138 -3.81 -8.58 -3.45
N LEU A 139 -4.40 -7.49 -3.94
CA LEU A 139 -3.88 -6.68 -5.04
C LEU A 139 -3.85 -5.22 -4.60
N TYR A 140 -2.86 -4.47 -5.08
CA TYR A 140 -2.59 -3.10 -4.63
C TYR A 140 -2.45 -2.10 -5.80
N PRO A 141 -2.85 -0.83 -5.60
CA PRO A 141 -3.62 -0.33 -4.45
C PRO A 141 -5.04 -0.92 -4.43
N ALA A 142 -5.66 -0.94 -3.25
CA ALA A 142 -7.06 -1.33 -3.08
C ALA A 142 -7.74 -0.32 -2.16
N VAL A 143 -8.76 0.37 -2.68
CA VAL A 143 -9.59 1.26 -1.87
C VAL A 143 -10.81 0.50 -1.41
N LYS A 144 -11.01 0.41 -0.10
CA LYS A 144 -12.19 -0.26 0.49
C LYS A 144 -12.97 0.69 1.37
N PHE A 145 -14.29 0.54 1.32
CA PHE A 145 -15.26 1.29 2.10
C PHE A 145 -15.72 0.42 3.27
N HIS A 146 -15.41 0.84 4.50
CA HIS A 146 -15.89 0.18 5.70
C HIS A 146 -17.11 0.92 6.24
N PRO A 147 -18.19 0.20 6.54
CA PRO A 147 -19.43 0.83 6.99
C PRO A 147 -19.28 1.44 8.39
N ALA A 148 -20.18 2.36 8.71
CA ALA A 148 -20.36 2.79 10.09
C ALA A 148 -20.78 1.60 10.97
N CYS A 149 -20.30 1.61 12.20
CA CYS A 149 -20.43 0.54 13.18
C CYS A 149 -19.92 -0.82 12.65
N ALA A 150 -18.90 -0.80 11.78
CA ALA A 150 -18.20 -2.00 11.33
C ALA A 150 -17.69 -2.82 12.52
N THR A 151 -17.78 -4.14 12.39
CA THR A 151 -17.18 -5.12 13.30
C THR A 151 -15.79 -5.51 12.81
N VAL A 152 -15.02 -6.22 13.65
CA VAL A 152 -13.72 -6.79 13.26
C VAL A 152 -13.81 -7.79 12.09
N TRP A 153 -15.01 -8.31 11.81
CA TRP A 153 -15.28 -9.26 10.74
C TRP A 153 -15.62 -8.58 9.41
N ASP A 154 -15.91 -7.28 9.45
CA ASP A 154 -16.23 -6.49 8.27
C ASP A 154 -14.95 -6.15 7.52
N LYS A 155 -14.79 -6.75 6.34
CA LYS A 155 -13.58 -6.61 5.52
C LYS A 155 -13.57 -5.35 4.65
N GLY A 156 -14.64 -4.55 4.72
CA GLY A 156 -14.93 -3.45 3.80
C GLY A 156 -15.34 -3.93 2.40
N HIS A 157 -16.06 -3.07 1.69
CA HIS A 157 -16.46 -3.27 0.30
C HIS A 157 -15.37 -2.74 -0.66
N LEU A 158 -14.92 -3.58 -1.59
CA LEU A 158 -13.95 -3.18 -2.62
C LEU A 158 -14.72 -2.62 -3.81
N TRP A 159 -14.38 -1.41 -4.25
CA TRP A 159 -14.87 -0.88 -5.53
C TRP A 159 -13.73 -0.89 -6.54
N GLU A 160 -13.88 -1.62 -7.64
CA GLU A 160 -12.90 -1.64 -8.72
C GLU A 160 -13.17 -0.48 -9.68
N THR A 161 -12.11 0.16 -10.20
CA THR A 161 -12.11 1.37 -11.05
C THR A 161 -12.24 2.71 -10.33
N ILE A 162 -11.21 3.07 -9.57
CA ILE A 162 -11.04 4.42 -9.07
C ILE A 162 -9.78 5.02 -9.68
N LYS A 163 -9.95 6.03 -10.53
CA LYS A 163 -8.84 6.67 -11.26
C LYS A 163 -8.72 8.17 -11.00
N THR A 164 -9.76 8.80 -10.47
CA THR A 164 -9.81 10.27 -10.30
C THR A 164 -10.44 10.64 -8.95
N VAL A 165 -10.15 11.85 -8.47
CA VAL A 165 -10.78 12.42 -7.27
C VAL A 165 -12.30 12.47 -7.39
N LYS A 166 -12.81 12.87 -8.57
CA LYS A 166 -14.26 12.89 -8.86
C LYS A 166 -14.87 11.49 -8.70
N SER A 167 -14.27 10.47 -9.31
CA SER A 167 -14.79 9.10 -9.21
C SER A 167 -14.75 8.55 -7.78
N LEU A 168 -13.72 8.88 -6.98
CA LEU A 168 -13.66 8.49 -5.56
C LEU A 168 -14.85 9.03 -4.79
N ARG A 169 -15.13 10.31 -5.01
CA ARG A 169 -16.14 11.05 -4.32
C ARG A 169 -17.56 10.62 -4.72
N GLU A 170 -17.82 10.43 -6.00
CA GLU A 170 -19.10 9.88 -6.49
C GLU A 170 -19.35 8.49 -5.91
N GLN A 171 -18.36 7.59 -5.94
CA GLN A 171 -18.47 6.25 -5.34
C GLN A 171 -18.63 6.28 -3.82
N THR A 172 -18.03 7.26 -3.14
CA THR A 172 -18.23 7.46 -1.70
C THR A 172 -19.68 7.84 -1.42
N ILE A 173 -20.27 8.73 -2.22
CA ILE A 173 -21.67 9.11 -2.12
C ILE A 173 -22.59 7.92 -2.43
N ASP A 174 -22.29 7.15 -3.47
CA ASP A 174 -23.05 5.95 -3.82
C ASP A 174 -23.00 4.90 -2.72
N PHE A 175 -21.83 4.71 -2.09
CA PHE A 175 -21.69 3.84 -0.93
C PHE A 175 -22.56 4.32 0.22
N LEU A 176 -22.53 5.62 0.54
CA LEU A 176 -23.32 6.24 1.62
C LEU A 176 -24.84 6.10 1.40
N GLN A 177 -25.30 6.19 0.17
CA GLN A 177 -26.72 6.03 -0.19
C GLN A 177 -27.13 4.55 -0.36
N GLY A 178 -26.16 3.63 -0.34
CA GLY A 178 -26.41 2.19 -0.37
C GLY A 178 -26.82 1.65 1.00
N GLY A 179 -27.67 0.61 1.01
CA GLY A 179 -28.14 -0.02 2.26
C GLY A 179 -27.08 -0.71 3.12
N ASN A 180 -25.81 -0.67 2.71
CA ASN A 180 -24.69 -1.25 3.45
C ASN A 180 -23.77 -0.19 4.08
N ALA A 181 -24.09 1.11 3.99
CA ALA A 181 -23.25 2.19 4.51
C ALA A 181 -23.14 2.19 6.05
N SER A 182 -24.19 1.74 6.74
CA SER A 182 -24.26 1.72 8.19
C SER A 182 -24.77 0.37 8.68
N LYS A 183 -24.12 -0.14 9.73
CA LYS A 183 -24.54 -1.30 10.51
C LYS A 183 -24.95 -0.93 11.93
N CYS A 184 -25.07 0.38 12.21
CA CYS A 184 -25.44 0.86 13.52
C CYS A 184 -26.87 0.45 13.86
N THR A 185 -27.14 0.12 15.12
CA THR A 185 -28.49 -0.20 15.59
C THR A 185 -29.40 1.03 15.60
N GLN A 186 -28.81 2.20 15.82
CA GLN A 186 -29.43 3.50 15.65
C GLN A 186 -28.79 4.16 14.44
N GLU A 187 -29.60 4.81 13.59
CA GLU A 187 -29.06 5.52 12.44
C GLU A 187 -28.10 6.62 12.90
N PRO A 188 -26.90 6.71 12.32
CA PRO A 188 -25.99 7.81 12.57
C PRO A 188 -26.69 9.14 12.26
N SER A 189 -26.28 10.21 12.96
CA SER A 189 -26.81 11.57 12.77
C SER A 189 -26.33 12.24 11.46
N TRP A 190 -26.21 11.47 10.38
CA TRP A 190 -25.77 11.96 9.08
C TRP A 190 -26.84 12.84 8.43
N PRO A 191 -26.43 13.87 7.67
CA PRO A 191 -27.38 14.63 6.86
C PRO A 191 -27.99 13.73 5.77
N SER A 192 -29.28 13.93 5.50
CA SER A 192 -29.93 13.25 4.37
C SER A 192 -29.31 13.70 3.04
N LEU A 193 -28.98 12.73 2.18
CA LEU A 193 -28.46 12.97 0.82
C LEU A 193 -29.57 12.96 -0.24
N ASP A 194 -30.82 12.78 0.18
CA ASP A 194 -31.98 12.72 -0.71
C ASP A 194 -32.45 14.12 -1.10
N ALA A 195 -33.22 14.18 -2.19
CA ALA A 195 -33.87 15.42 -2.58
C ALA A 195 -34.94 15.82 -1.57
N THR A 196 -34.96 17.10 -1.21
CA THR A 196 -35.92 17.61 -0.23
C THR A 196 -37.36 17.45 -0.72
N ASN A 197 -38.23 17.03 0.20
CA ASN A 197 -39.68 16.94 0.00
C ASN A 197 -40.41 18.23 0.41
N ALA A 198 -39.68 19.25 0.90
CA ALA A 198 -40.28 20.52 1.27
C ALA A 198 -41.05 21.13 0.08
N SER A 199 -42.19 21.75 0.37
CA SER A 199 -43.08 22.30 -0.65
C SER A 199 -42.89 23.80 -0.89
N ALA A 200 -42.20 24.52 0.01
CA ALA A 200 -41.98 25.97 -0.06
C ALA A 200 -40.66 26.39 0.62
N LEU A 201 -40.07 27.50 0.15
CA LEU A 201 -38.80 28.01 0.69
C LEU A 201 -38.90 28.44 2.16
N ALA A 202 -40.06 28.90 2.61
CA ALA A 202 -40.29 29.33 3.98
C ALA A 202 -40.00 28.21 5.00
N GLY A 203 -40.38 26.96 4.69
CA GLY A 203 -40.14 25.82 5.58
C GLY A 203 -38.65 25.49 5.70
N LEU A 204 -37.89 25.64 4.62
CA LEU A 204 -36.45 25.39 4.63
C LEU A 204 -35.67 26.52 5.34
N ARG A 205 -36.16 27.76 5.30
CA ARG A 205 -35.49 28.92 5.90
C ARG A 205 -35.33 28.81 7.42
N GLU A 206 -36.27 28.14 8.08
CA GLU A 206 -36.24 27.97 9.54
C GLU A 206 -35.25 26.90 10.02
N GLU A 207 -34.69 26.11 9.10
CA GLU A 207 -33.82 24.96 9.43
C GLU A 207 -32.41 25.35 9.90
N ALA A 208 -31.90 26.52 9.48
CA ALA A 208 -30.56 27.02 9.80
C ALA A 208 -30.44 28.53 9.53
N ASP A 209 -29.40 29.17 10.07
CA ASP A 209 -29.12 30.60 9.82
C ASP A 209 -28.79 30.86 8.35
N ARG A 210 -28.08 29.92 7.73
CA ARG A 210 -27.71 29.92 6.31
C ARG A 210 -28.20 28.62 5.65
N VAL A 211 -28.98 28.74 4.58
CA VAL A 211 -29.49 27.60 3.81
C VAL A 211 -29.01 27.70 2.38
N LEU A 212 -28.28 26.68 1.92
CA LEU A 212 -27.87 26.53 0.53
C LEU A 212 -28.81 25.58 -0.18
N LEU A 213 -29.34 26.00 -1.32
CA LEU A 213 -30.16 25.13 -2.18
C LEU A 213 -29.45 24.85 -3.49
N VAL A 214 -29.37 23.58 -3.85
CA VAL A 214 -28.81 23.13 -5.12
C VAL A 214 -29.94 22.61 -5.98
N LEU A 215 -30.38 23.39 -6.97
CA LEU A 215 -31.30 22.91 -8.02
C LEU A 215 -30.46 22.18 -9.07
N GLU A 216 -30.65 20.87 -9.21
CA GLU A 216 -29.82 20.04 -10.08
C GLU A 216 -30.60 18.91 -10.75
N ASN A 217 -30.04 18.33 -11.81
CA ASN A 217 -30.59 17.14 -12.43
C ASN A 217 -30.40 15.89 -11.55
N GLN A 218 -31.24 14.87 -11.74
CA GLN A 218 -31.23 13.62 -10.97
C GLN A 218 -29.83 12.99 -10.89
N ASP A 219 -29.12 12.96 -12.03
CA ASP A 219 -27.80 12.31 -12.16
C ASP A 219 -26.65 13.17 -11.63
N SER A 220 -26.91 14.40 -11.17
CA SER A 220 -25.88 15.25 -10.57
C SER A 220 -25.56 14.86 -9.14
N TYR A 221 -24.29 14.97 -8.76
CA TYR A 221 -23.81 14.76 -7.40
C TYR A 221 -23.62 16.05 -6.61
N LEU A 222 -23.69 17.24 -7.25
CA LEU A 222 -23.27 18.51 -6.63
C LEU A 222 -24.01 18.80 -5.32
N GLY A 223 -25.33 18.58 -5.29
CA GLY A 223 -26.12 18.77 -4.08
C GLY A 223 -25.65 17.87 -2.95
N ARG A 224 -25.40 16.58 -3.23
CA ARG A 224 -24.90 15.59 -2.25
C ARG A 224 -23.48 15.90 -1.81
N GLU A 225 -22.62 16.35 -2.72
CA GLU A 225 -21.27 16.80 -2.42
C GLU A 225 -21.26 17.99 -1.46
N LEU A 226 -22.11 19.00 -1.70
CA LEU A 226 -22.20 20.19 -0.85
C LEU A 226 -22.87 19.86 0.50
N ILE A 227 -23.87 18.98 0.54
CA ILE A 227 -24.45 18.49 1.80
C ILE A 227 -23.37 17.92 2.70
N LEU A 228 -22.47 17.11 2.13
CA LEU A 228 -21.36 16.52 2.87
C LEU A 228 -20.28 17.56 3.22
N ASP A 229 -19.99 18.52 2.34
CA ASP A 229 -19.02 19.61 2.62
C ASP A 229 -19.39 20.43 3.87
N TYR A 230 -20.69 20.62 4.11
CA TYR A 230 -21.22 21.35 5.25
C TYR A 230 -21.76 20.43 6.37
N SER A 231 -21.48 19.13 6.33
CA SER A 231 -21.93 18.18 7.36
C SER A 231 -21.39 18.46 8.77
N ASN A 232 -20.32 19.26 8.86
CA ASN A 232 -19.73 19.73 10.11
C ASN A 232 -20.24 21.12 10.55
N SER A 233 -21.10 21.78 9.76
CA SER A 233 -21.54 23.15 10.03
C SER A 233 -22.74 23.17 10.98
N GLY A 234 -22.63 23.98 12.05
CA GLY A 234 -23.76 24.25 12.96
C GLY A 234 -24.70 25.37 12.48
N THR A 235 -24.28 26.17 11.50
CA THR A 235 -25.00 27.38 11.05
C THR A 235 -25.49 27.28 9.62
N THR A 236 -24.90 26.38 8.81
CA THR A 236 -25.24 26.22 7.40
C THR A 236 -25.80 24.84 7.12
N LYS A 237 -27.01 24.77 6.55
CA LYS A 237 -27.59 23.53 6.01
C LYS A 237 -27.69 23.60 4.49
N VAL A 238 -27.56 22.46 3.84
CA VAL A 238 -27.67 22.34 2.38
C VAL A 238 -28.81 21.40 2.05
N PHE A 239 -29.61 21.75 1.04
CA PHE A 239 -30.61 20.85 0.48
C PHE A 239 -30.47 20.78 -1.04
N ARG A 240 -30.64 19.58 -1.59
CA ARG A 240 -30.75 19.39 -3.03
C ARG A 240 -32.22 19.40 -3.45
N VAL A 241 -32.52 20.06 -4.56
CA VAL A 241 -33.87 20.21 -5.14
C VAL A 241 -33.83 19.67 -6.55
N LEU A 242 -34.78 18.81 -6.90
CA LEU A 242 -34.93 18.28 -8.24
C LEU A 242 -36.00 19.04 -9.03
N PRO A 243 -35.90 19.14 -10.36
CA PRO A 243 -36.95 19.69 -11.22
C PRO A 243 -38.33 19.03 -11.06
N SER A 244 -38.38 17.78 -10.57
CA SER A 244 -39.62 17.07 -10.26
C SER A 244 -40.41 17.69 -9.09
N ASN A 245 -39.73 18.36 -8.16
CA ASN A 245 -40.38 19.16 -7.12
C ASN A 245 -40.83 20.50 -7.73
N ARG A 246 -41.97 20.48 -8.42
CA ARG A 246 -42.46 21.62 -9.21
C ARG A 246 -42.71 22.87 -8.37
N ALA A 247 -43.11 22.73 -7.11
CA ALA A 247 -43.41 23.87 -6.24
C ALA A 247 -42.14 24.69 -5.96
N LEU A 248 -41.11 24.06 -5.37
CA LEU A 248 -39.82 24.70 -5.10
C LEU A 248 -39.07 25.07 -6.38
N SER A 249 -39.08 24.20 -7.39
CA SER A 249 -38.39 24.46 -8.65
C SER A 249 -38.93 25.71 -9.35
N SER A 250 -40.25 25.94 -9.30
CA SER A 250 -40.87 27.13 -9.91
C SER A 250 -40.55 28.41 -9.12
N GLU A 251 -40.58 28.33 -7.78
CA GLU A 251 -40.23 29.45 -6.90
C GLU A 251 -38.77 29.90 -7.11
N LEU A 252 -37.84 28.94 -7.22
CA LEU A 252 -36.42 29.23 -7.49
C LEU A 252 -36.19 29.80 -8.90
N LYS A 253 -36.88 29.27 -9.91
CA LYS A 253 -36.78 29.76 -11.30
C LYS A 253 -37.31 31.20 -11.47
N ALA A 254 -38.23 31.63 -10.61
CA ALA A 254 -38.72 33.01 -10.61
C ALA A 254 -37.63 34.04 -10.24
N LEU A 255 -36.56 33.61 -9.57
CA LEU A 255 -35.40 34.44 -9.25
C LEU A 255 -34.45 34.66 -10.44
N GLY A 256 -34.64 33.90 -11.52
CA GLY A 256 -33.87 33.98 -12.76
C GLY A 256 -33.66 32.61 -13.40
N ALA A 257 -33.37 32.61 -14.70
CA ALA A 257 -33.16 31.37 -15.46
C ALA A 257 -32.04 30.52 -14.83
N PRO A 258 -32.29 29.24 -14.46
CA PRO A 258 -31.28 28.38 -13.87
C PRO A 258 -30.25 27.94 -14.93
N GLY A 259 -29.07 27.53 -14.47
CA GLY A 259 -28.10 26.81 -15.31
C GLY A 259 -28.64 25.47 -15.79
N ASN A 260 -28.16 25.00 -16.93
CA ASN A 260 -28.65 23.75 -17.56
C ASN A 260 -28.31 22.50 -16.76
N TYR A 261 -27.23 22.53 -15.96
CA TYR A 261 -26.79 21.40 -15.16
C TYR A 261 -27.19 21.54 -13.69
N ALA A 262 -26.79 22.66 -13.07
CA ALA A 262 -27.16 22.98 -11.69
C ALA A 262 -27.12 24.48 -11.41
N THR A 263 -27.80 24.89 -10.34
CA THR A 263 -27.79 26.27 -9.81
C THR A 263 -27.72 26.26 -8.30
N LEU A 264 -26.82 27.07 -7.75
CA LEU A 264 -26.64 27.27 -6.31
C LEU A 264 -27.34 28.54 -5.85
N TYR A 265 -28.20 28.41 -4.84
CA TYR A 265 -28.91 29.51 -4.20
C TYR A 265 -28.50 29.61 -2.72
N LEU A 266 -28.54 30.83 -2.20
CA LEU A 266 -28.33 31.15 -0.79
C LEU A 266 -29.59 31.79 -0.20
N ILE A 267 -30.01 31.30 0.95
CA ILE A 267 -31.09 31.84 1.76
C ILE A 267 -30.53 32.12 3.15
N GLU A 268 -30.57 33.38 3.55
CA GLU A 268 -30.20 33.79 4.90
C GLU A 268 -31.49 33.97 5.71
N LYS A 269 -31.49 33.53 6.96
CA LYS A 269 -32.69 33.52 7.83
C LYS A 269 -33.38 34.89 7.92
N HIS A 270 -32.60 35.97 7.93
CA HIS A 270 -33.09 37.34 8.02
C HIS A 270 -33.18 38.07 6.67
N SER A 271 -32.85 37.41 5.55
CA SER A 271 -33.01 38.00 4.22
C SER A 271 -34.40 37.74 3.67
N GLU A 272 -35.04 38.78 3.14
CA GLU A 272 -36.34 38.63 2.49
C GLU A 272 -36.26 37.79 1.22
N ARG A 273 -35.14 37.84 0.48
CA ARG A 273 -35.00 37.22 -0.85
C ARG A 273 -33.80 36.25 -0.95
N PRO A 274 -34.00 35.04 -1.50
CA PRO A 274 -32.90 34.16 -1.88
C PRO A 274 -32.02 34.79 -2.96
N LYS A 275 -30.72 34.52 -2.92
CA LYS A 275 -29.71 34.98 -3.89
C LYS A 275 -29.25 33.81 -4.75
N ILE A 276 -29.03 34.04 -6.05
CA ILE A 276 -28.32 33.07 -6.89
C ILE A 276 -26.82 33.32 -6.75
N LEU A 277 -26.07 32.33 -6.26
CA LEU A 277 -24.62 32.44 -6.09
C LEU A 277 -23.87 31.98 -7.35
N ALA A 278 -24.33 30.89 -7.98
CA ALA A 278 -23.66 30.34 -9.16
C ALA A 278 -24.62 29.54 -10.04
N LYS A 279 -24.31 29.51 -11.34
CA LYS A 279 -25.01 28.70 -12.37
C LYS A 279 -23.97 27.94 -13.17
N VAL A 280 -24.23 26.67 -13.46
CA VAL A 280 -23.34 25.80 -14.23
C VAL A 280 -24.14 25.07 -15.32
N SER A 281 -23.52 24.92 -16.48
CA SER A 281 -24.18 24.33 -17.67
C SER A 281 -23.69 22.93 -18.01
N SER A 282 -22.61 22.46 -17.36
CA SER A 282 -22.08 21.10 -17.48
C SER A 282 -21.57 20.60 -16.12
N ALA A 283 -21.26 19.30 -16.03
CA ALA A 283 -20.69 18.67 -14.84
C ALA A 283 -19.20 18.99 -14.63
N GLU A 284 -18.48 19.32 -15.70
CA GLU A 284 -17.04 19.57 -15.65
C GLU A 284 -16.74 20.91 -14.96
N GLY A 285 -15.90 20.87 -13.92
CA GLY A 285 -15.53 22.05 -13.11
C GLY A 285 -16.67 22.65 -12.28
N ALA A 286 -17.84 22.00 -12.24
CA ALA A 286 -19.03 22.57 -11.64
C ALA A 286 -18.91 22.76 -10.11
N ARG A 287 -18.28 21.80 -9.42
CA ARG A 287 -18.07 21.87 -7.97
C ARG A 287 -17.13 23.01 -7.60
N GLU A 288 -16.13 23.25 -8.43
CA GLU A 288 -15.10 24.27 -8.27
C GLU A 288 -15.70 25.66 -8.43
N VAL A 289 -16.63 25.83 -9.38
CA VAL A 289 -17.44 27.05 -9.52
C VAL A 289 -18.29 27.29 -8.27
N PHE A 290 -18.95 26.26 -7.74
CA PHE A 290 -19.75 26.38 -6.52
C PHE A 290 -18.89 26.71 -5.29
N LYS A 291 -17.77 26.01 -5.09
CA LYS A 291 -16.79 26.28 -4.03
C LYS A 291 -16.24 27.71 -4.15
N ALA A 292 -15.91 28.18 -5.35
CA ALA A 292 -15.43 29.55 -5.56
C ALA A 292 -16.48 30.59 -5.21
N ALA A 293 -17.75 30.39 -5.61
CA ALA A 293 -18.84 31.30 -5.28
C ALA A 293 -19.12 31.37 -3.76
N LEU A 294 -18.99 30.23 -3.06
CA LEU A 294 -19.13 30.17 -1.60
C LEU A 294 -17.95 30.82 -0.86
N ASN A 295 -16.73 30.63 -1.36
CA ASN A 295 -15.51 31.21 -0.78
C ASN A 295 -15.38 32.73 -1.06
N GLN A 296 -16.06 33.28 -2.07
CA GLN A 296 -16.12 34.74 -2.27
C GLN A 296 -16.86 35.47 -1.14
N GLU A 297 -17.61 34.77 -0.27
CA GLU A 297 -18.15 35.30 0.99
C GLU A 297 -17.22 35.11 2.21
N GLU A 298 -16.13 34.36 2.08
CA GLU A 298 -15.22 34.00 3.18
C GLU A 298 -13.75 34.07 2.70
N THR A 299 -13.11 35.25 2.80
CA THR A 299 -11.64 35.35 2.73
C THR A 299 -11.09 35.32 4.18
N ALA A 300 -9.96 34.69 4.52
CA ALA A 300 -8.77 34.39 3.72
C ALA A 300 -7.93 33.20 4.25
N THR A 301 -7.12 32.66 3.32
CA THR A 301 -5.76 32.06 3.45
C THR A 301 -5.55 30.75 4.21
N GLU A 302 -4.93 29.77 3.53
CA GLU A 302 -3.58 29.31 3.91
C GLU A 302 -2.89 28.42 2.87
N SER A 303 -1.56 28.48 2.92
CA SER A 303 -0.54 28.05 1.97
C SER A 303 -0.04 26.61 2.15
N SER A 304 0.63 26.12 1.10
CA SER A 304 1.26 24.79 0.96
C SER A 304 2.59 24.68 1.73
N PRO A 305 3.00 23.49 2.21
CA PRO A 305 4.28 23.33 2.92
C PRO A 305 5.44 22.88 2.01
N ASP A 306 6.63 23.19 2.52
CA ASP A 306 7.99 23.01 2.00
C ASP A 306 8.47 21.56 1.87
N ILE A 307 9.40 21.35 0.93
CA ILE A 307 10.08 20.08 0.64
C ILE A 307 11.35 19.96 1.51
N LEU A 308 11.38 18.96 2.39
CA LEU A 308 12.60 18.54 3.09
C LEU A 308 13.55 17.79 2.15
N THR A 309 14.77 18.30 2.02
CA THR A 309 15.91 17.63 1.35
C THR A 309 16.56 16.65 2.32
N THR A 310 16.62 15.37 1.94
CA THR A 310 17.32 14.33 2.71
C THR A 310 18.73 14.15 2.17
N THR A 311 19.70 14.07 3.07
CA THR A 311 21.13 13.86 2.80
C THR A 311 21.41 12.50 2.18
N TYR A 312 22.17 12.50 1.09
CA TYR A 312 22.45 11.36 0.24
C TYR A 312 23.66 10.56 0.74
N ARG A 313 23.51 9.23 0.92
CA ARG A 313 24.66 8.30 1.06
C ARG A 313 25.12 7.85 -0.33
N PRO A 314 26.42 7.58 -0.55
CA PRO A 314 26.92 7.21 -1.86
C PRO A 314 26.27 5.92 -2.35
N LEU A 315 25.85 5.93 -3.61
CA LEU A 315 25.23 4.78 -4.25
C LEU A 315 26.28 3.71 -4.55
N VAL A 316 25.96 2.46 -4.24
CA VAL A 316 26.79 1.27 -4.47
C VAL A 316 26.96 0.99 -5.97
N ASP A 317 28.01 0.26 -6.36
CA ASP A 317 28.35 -0.08 -7.74
C ASP A 317 27.16 -0.73 -8.48
N PRO A 318 26.59 -0.05 -9.49
CA PRO A 318 25.43 -0.54 -10.24
C PRO A 318 25.78 -1.63 -11.27
N SER A 319 27.05 -2.01 -11.39
CA SER A 319 27.53 -3.07 -12.30
C SER A 319 27.50 -4.47 -11.70
N LYS A 320 26.99 -4.63 -10.47
CA LYS A 320 26.99 -5.88 -9.70
C LYS A 320 25.59 -6.31 -9.28
N VAL A 321 25.41 -7.62 -9.19
CA VAL A 321 24.25 -8.25 -8.53
C VAL A 321 24.67 -8.68 -7.12
N TYR A 322 23.96 -8.19 -6.11
CA TYR A 322 24.25 -8.46 -4.71
C TYR A 322 23.38 -9.59 -4.18
N LYS A 323 23.99 -10.51 -3.43
CA LYS A 323 23.27 -11.66 -2.86
C LYS A 323 22.18 -11.23 -1.89
N ASP A 324 22.43 -10.20 -1.08
CA ASP A 324 21.46 -9.65 -0.13
C ASP A 324 20.16 -9.19 -0.81
N ASP A 325 20.24 -8.67 -2.05
CA ASP A 325 19.06 -8.28 -2.82
C ASP A 325 18.25 -9.52 -3.27
N LEU A 326 18.92 -10.60 -3.71
CA LEU A 326 18.28 -11.85 -4.12
C LEU A 326 17.63 -12.58 -2.94
N GLU A 327 18.34 -12.68 -1.80
CA GLU A 327 17.82 -13.23 -0.55
C GLU A 327 16.58 -12.47 -0.08
N LYS A 328 16.60 -11.13 -0.21
CA LYS A 328 15.46 -10.28 0.13
C LYS A 328 14.28 -10.44 -0.83
N ALA A 329 14.52 -10.63 -2.13
CA ALA A 329 13.45 -10.96 -3.07
C ALA A 329 12.77 -12.27 -2.69
N LEU A 330 13.56 -13.32 -2.43
CA LEU A 330 13.05 -14.63 -2.01
C LEU A 330 12.25 -14.51 -0.70
N TYR A 331 12.79 -13.80 0.28
CA TYR A 331 12.09 -13.54 1.54
C TYR A 331 10.73 -12.88 1.30
N LEU A 332 10.66 -11.78 0.55
CA LEU A 332 9.42 -11.02 0.33
C LEU A 332 8.40 -11.79 -0.51
N ILE A 333 8.84 -12.59 -1.49
CA ILE A 333 7.96 -13.52 -2.20
C ILE A 333 7.25 -14.45 -1.20
N LEU A 334 8.02 -15.11 -0.35
CA LEU A 334 7.52 -16.14 0.55
C LEU A 334 6.76 -15.58 1.75
N THR A 335 7.04 -14.34 2.15
CA THR A 335 6.47 -13.74 3.37
C THR A 335 5.46 -12.62 3.09
N HIS A 336 5.38 -12.06 1.88
CA HIS A 336 4.47 -10.94 1.57
C HIS A 336 3.61 -11.14 0.32
N GLU A 337 4.12 -11.80 -0.73
CA GLU A 337 3.35 -12.03 -1.97
C GLU A 337 2.49 -13.29 -1.86
N VAL A 338 3.06 -14.41 -1.40
CA VAL A 338 2.34 -15.68 -1.24
C VAL A 338 1.32 -15.64 -0.08
N PRO A 339 1.71 -15.27 1.15
CA PRO A 339 0.82 -15.46 2.30
C PRO A 339 -0.28 -14.42 2.41
N VAL A 340 -0.34 -13.40 1.54
CA VAL A 340 -1.47 -12.46 1.45
C VAL A 340 -2.76 -13.17 1.03
N HIS A 341 -2.64 -14.32 0.37
CA HIS A 341 -3.76 -15.17 0.00
C HIS A 341 -4.28 -15.92 1.23
N THR A 342 -5.56 -15.73 1.57
CA THR A 342 -6.21 -16.45 2.67
C THR A 342 -6.12 -17.96 2.50
N THR A 343 -6.42 -18.46 1.29
CA THR A 343 -6.28 -19.85 0.87
C THR A 343 -5.75 -19.88 -0.56
N LEU A 344 -4.97 -20.92 -0.89
CA LEU A 344 -4.48 -21.17 -2.24
C LEU A 344 -5.37 -22.24 -2.89
N ASN A 345 -6.00 -21.91 -4.02
CA ASN A 345 -6.74 -22.90 -4.81
C ASN A 345 -5.77 -23.88 -5.51
N GLU A 346 -6.31 -24.86 -6.23
CA GLU A 346 -5.52 -25.87 -6.94
C GLU A 346 -4.50 -25.25 -7.91
N THR A 347 -4.94 -24.31 -8.75
CA THR A 347 -4.09 -23.59 -9.70
C THR A 347 -2.97 -22.82 -8.98
N GLN A 348 -3.30 -22.05 -7.95
CA GLN A 348 -2.33 -21.25 -7.19
C GLN A 348 -1.30 -22.14 -6.49
N LEU A 349 -1.72 -23.27 -5.92
CA LEU A 349 -0.82 -24.22 -5.29
C LEU A 349 0.12 -24.87 -6.32
N ALA A 350 -0.38 -25.24 -7.50
CA ALA A 350 0.45 -25.76 -8.59
C ALA A 350 1.46 -24.72 -9.09
N VAL A 351 1.04 -23.47 -9.28
CA VAL A 351 1.93 -22.35 -9.66
C VAL A 351 3.03 -22.15 -8.63
N LEU A 352 2.68 -22.16 -7.33
CA LEU A 352 3.67 -22.00 -6.27
C LEU A 352 4.65 -23.18 -6.21
N ARG A 353 4.20 -24.42 -6.39
CA ARG A 353 5.06 -25.60 -6.47
C ARG A 353 6.08 -25.49 -7.60
N ASN A 354 5.60 -25.21 -8.81
CA ASN A 354 6.47 -25.07 -9.98
C ASN A 354 7.48 -23.94 -9.81
N PHE A 355 7.08 -22.82 -9.21
CA PHE A 355 7.99 -21.72 -8.92
C PHE A 355 9.04 -22.09 -7.87
N VAL A 356 8.65 -22.81 -6.80
CA VAL A 356 9.59 -23.30 -5.78
C VAL A 356 10.52 -24.38 -6.33
N ASP A 357 10.07 -25.24 -7.25
CA ASP A 357 10.94 -26.20 -7.92
C ASP A 357 12.03 -25.46 -8.73
N VAL A 358 11.66 -24.43 -9.50
CA VAL A 358 12.62 -23.57 -10.20
C VAL A 358 13.60 -22.89 -9.24
N LEU A 359 13.14 -22.45 -8.06
CA LEU A 359 14.03 -21.91 -7.03
C LEU A 359 14.99 -22.98 -6.49
N VAL A 360 14.51 -24.19 -6.19
CA VAL A 360 15.39 -25.27 -5.70
C VAL A 360 16.48 -25.60 -6.72
N ASP A 361 16.10 -25.66 -8.00
CA ASP A 361 16.98 -26.06 -9.09
C ASP A 361 18.00 -24.95 -9.44
N TYR A 362 17.57 -23.68 -9.44
CA TYR A 362 18.32 -22.59 -10.07
C TYR A 362 18.57 -21.37 -9.18
N PHE A 363 18.04 -21.30 -7.96
CA PHE A 363 18.35 -20.21 -7.05
C PHE A 363 19.85 -20.24 -6.73
N PRO A 364 20.56 -19.13 -6.87
CA PRO A 364 22.00 -19.13 -6.63
C PRO A 364 22.32 -18.84 -5.17
N GLY A 365 21.88 -19.76 -4.32
CA GLY A 365 22.01 -19.70 -2.87
C GLY A 365 23.18 -20.54 -2.34
N SER A 366 23.42 -20.42 -1.05
CA SER A 366 24.29 -21.30 -0.27
C SER A 366 23.62 -22.66 -0.03
N PRO A 367 24.37 -23.69 0.38
CA PRO A 367 23.80 -24.99 0.73
C PRO A 367 22.66 -24.92 1.76
N SER A 368 22.75 -24.02 2.75
CA SER A 368 21.67 -23.82 3.74
C SER A 368 20.40 -23.23 3.12
N GLU A 369 20.53 -22.34 2.14
CA GLU A 369 19.38 -21.78 1.42
C GLU A 369 18.72 -22.84 0.52
N HIS A 370 19.50 -23.72 -0.11
CA HIS A 370 18.95 -24.87 -0.85
C HIS A 370 18.30 -25.90 0.08
N ASP A 371 18.83 -26.17 1.27
CA ASP A 371 18.17 -27.02 2.27
C ASP A 371 16.82 -26.42 2.69
N PHE A 372 16.78 -25.11 2.97
CA PHE A 372 15.55 -24.37 3.26
C PHE A 372 14.53 -24.51 2.11
N LEU A 373 14.94 -24.25 0.86
CA LEU A 373 14.09 -24.36 -0.31
C LEU A 373 13.60 -25.80 -0.52
N GLY A 374 14.45 -26.80 -0.26
CA GLY A 374 14.09 -28.22 -0.31
C GLY A 374 13.01 -28.60 0.71
N ARG A 375 13.12 -28.10 1.95
CA ARG A 375 12.09 -28.29 2.99
C ARG A 375 10.77 -27.63 2.59
N LEU A 376 10.83 -26.41 2.05
CA LEU A 376 9.65 -25.71 1.54
C LEU A 376 8.99 -26.48 0.40
N ARG A 377 9.79 -26.97 -0.56
CA ARG A 377 9.31 -27.83 -1.65
C ARG A 377 8.55 -29.05 -1.08
N THR A 378 9.16 -29.80 -0.17
CA THR A 378 8.52 -30.96 0.46
C THR A 378 7.22 -30.60 1.16
N TYR A 379 7.19 -29.50 1.92
CA TYR A 379 5.97 -29.02 2.59
C TYR A 379 4.85 -28.73 1.58
N LEU A 380 5.16 -27.98 0.51
CA LEU A 380 4.18 -27.58 -0.50
C LEU A 380 3.67 -28.75 -1.35
N TRP A 381 4.52 -29.72 -1.69
CA TRP A 381 4.14 -30.91 -2.42
C TRP A 381 3.24 -31.86 -1.59
N ASN A 382 3.40 -31.86 -0.26
CA ASN A 382 2.52 -32.58 0.65
C ASN A 382 1.22 -31.82 1.03
N ALA A 383 1.17 -30.50 0.80
CA ALA A 383 -0.01 -29.70 1.07
C ALA A 383 -1.18 -30.08 0.13
N ARG A 384 -2.42 -29.92 0.61
CA ARG A 384 -3.62 -30.09 -0.22
C ARG A 384 -4.09 -28.73 -0.77
N PRO A 385 -4.82 -28.71 -1.91
CA PRO A 385 -5.53 -27.51 -2.33
C PRO A 385 -6.37 -26.94 -1.17
N GLY A 386 -6.34 -25.63 -0.99
CA GLY A 386 -6.95 -24.94 0.16
C GLY A 386 -5.99 -24.63 1.30
N VAL A 387 -4.69 -24.96 1.18
CA VAL A 387 -3.66 -24.53 2.16
C VAL A 387 -3.73 -23.01 2.39
N ARG A 388 -3.65 -22.59 3.65
CA ARG A 388 -3.79 -21.17 4.00
C ARG A 388 -2.44 -20.47 3.91
N GLY A 389 -2.43 -19.21 3.48
CA GLY A 389 -1.21 -18.37 3.55
C GLY A 389 -0.66 -18.26 4.98
N GLU A 390 -1.53 -18.32 5.98
CA GLU A 390 -1.17 -18.37 7.40
C GLU A 390 -0.40 -19.66 7.76
N ASP A 391 -0.78 -20.80 7.20
CA ASP A 391 -0.11 -22.08 7.46
C ASP A 391 1.31 -22.08 6.88
N ILE A 392 1.46 -21.52 5.67
CA ILE A 392 2.77 -21.31 5.04
C ILE A 392 3.61 -20.35 5.89
N SER A 393 3.03 -19.23 6.36
CA SER A 393 3.74 -18.26 7.21
C SER A 393 4.26 -18.90 8.49
N ARG A 394 3.43 -19.71 9.17
CA ARG A 394 3.82 -20.44 10.39
C ARG A 394 4.91 -21.47 10.12
N PHE A 395 4.85 -22.17 8.99
CA PHE A 395 5.91 -23.09 8.58
C PHE A 395 7.25 -22.37 8.39
N LEU A 396 7.26 -21.26 7.65
CA LEU A 396 8.47 -20.44 7.43
C LEU A 396 9.03 -19.88 8.74
N GLN A 397 8.15 -19.43 9.64
CA GLN A 397 8.55 -18.95 10.96
C GLN A 397 9.14 -20.07 11.82
N ALA A 398 8.58 -21.27 11.78
CA ALA A 398 9.12 -22.43 12.49
C ALA A 398 10.54 -22.78 12.01
N LEU A 399 10.79 -22.77 10.70
CA LEU A 399 12.15 -22.96 10.15
C LEU A 399 13.10 -21.85 10.62
N THR A 400 12.64 -20.60 10.59
CA THR A 400 13.45 -19.45 11.03
C THR A 400 13.83 -19.57 12.51
N ASN A 401 12.88 -19.90 13.37
CA ASN A 401 13.11 -20.08 14.81
C ASN A 401 14.05 -21.26 15.11
N ALA A 402 14.08 -22.27 14.23
CA ALA A 402 14.99 -23.40 14.32
C ALA A 402 16.40 -23.11 13.74
N GLY A 403 16.67 -21.88 13.28
CA GLY A 403 17.93 -21.54 12.60
C GLY A 403 18.07 -22.16 11.20
N GLN A 404 16.97 -22.64 10.63
CA GLN A 404 16.87 -23.28 9.31
C GLN A 404 16.14 -22.40 8.28
N GLY A 405 15.84 -21.15 8.64
CA GLY A 405 15.20 -20.18 7.77
C GLY A 405 16.19 -19.46 6.85
N LEU A 406 15.64 -18.58 6.01
CA LEU A 406 16.44 -17.62 5.27
C LEU A 406 17.23 -16.71 6.23
N PRO A 407 18.39 -16.18 5.81
CA PRO A 407 19.13 -15.20 6.60
C PRO A 407 18.23 -13.99 6.93
N PRO A 408 18.51 -13.30 8.05
CA PRO A 408 17.72 -12.14 8.46
C PRO A 408 17.74 -11.07 7.38
N LEU A 409 16.59 -10.41 7.18
CA LEU A 409 16.44 -9.34 6.22
C LEU A 409 17.47 -8.23 6.42
N ARG A 410 18.28 -8.00 5.39
CA ARG A 410 19.21 -6.86 5.32
C ARG A 410 18.64 -5.73 4.49
N GLU A 411 19.25 -4.56 4.57
CA GLU A 411 18.88 -3.46 3.67
C GLU A 411 19.23 -3.80 2.22
N TYR A 412 18.50 -3.22 1.26
CA TYR A 412 18.89 -3.36 -0.15
C TYR A 412 20.28 -2.77 -0.39
N VAL A 413 21.04 -3.38 -1.29
CA VAL A 413 22.39 -2.92 -1.68
C VAL A 413 22.35 -2.37 -3.10
N GLY A 414 22.32 -3.24 -4.11
CA GLY A 414 22.23 -2.86 -5.52
C GLY A 414 20.82 -2.41 -5.93
N CYS A 415 19.79 -2.88 -5.24
CA CYS A 415 18.39 -2.47 -5.44
C CYS A 415 17.92 -1.33 -4.53
N ARG A 416 18.82 -0.71 -3.77
CA ARG A 416 18.50 0.48 -2.97
C ARG A 416 18.12 1.64 -3.88
N GLY A 417 16.99 2.28 -3.59
CA GLY A 417 16.56 3.52 -4.25
C GLY A 417 17.16 4.76 -3.60
N SER A 418 17.07 5.89 -4.29
CA SER A 418 17.38 7.22 -3.75
C SER A 418 16.48 7.60 -2.58
N LYS A 419 15.26 7.07 -2.57
CA LYS A 419 14.28 7.15 -1.48
C LYS A 419 13.69 5.77 -1.21
N PRO A 420 13.17 5.51 0.00
CA PRO A 420 12.67 4.19 0.39
C PRO A 420 11.57 3.61 -0.51
N GLN A 421 10.74 4.45 -1.15
CA GLN A 421 9.71 3.98 -2.09
C GLN A 421 10.27 3.49 -3.44
N TYR A 422 11.45 3.95 -3.85
CA TYR A 422 11.99 3.64 -5.17
C TYR A 422 12.71 2.30 -5.19
N ARG A 423 12.66 1.65 -6.36
CA ARG A 423 13.39 0.41 -6.70
C ARG A 423 13.00 -0.79 -5.81
N GLY A 424 13.73 -1.04 -4.73
CA GLY A 424 13.42 -2.05 -3.71
C GLY A 424 13.01 -3.41 -4.28
N PHE A 425 11.86 -3.91 -3.82
CA PHE A 425 11.38 -5.26 -4.14
C PHE A 425 11.23 -5.53 -5.64
N PRO A 426 10.56 -4.68 -6.44
CA PRO A 426 10.51 -4.86 -7.90
C PRO A 426 11.88 -5.00 -8.56
N CYS A 427 12.88 -4.21 -8.14
CA CYS A 427 14.25 -4.33 -8.65
C CYS A 427 14.83 -5.71 -8.32
N SER A 428 14.74 -6.13 -7.05
CA SER A 428 15.30 -7.40 -6.60
C SER A 428 14.61 -8.61 -7.23
N LEU A 429 13.32 -8.51 -7.52
CA LEU A 429 12.55 -9.55 -8.21
C LEU A 429 13.01 -9.73 -9.65
N TRP A 430 13.27 -8.63 -10.38
CA TRP A 430 13.89 -8.70 -11.71
C TRP A 430 15.29 -9.33 -11.64
N MET A 431 16.12 -8.94 -10.66
CA MET A 431 17.46 -9.53 -10.49
C MET A 431 17.38 -11.04 -10.24
N LEU A 432 16.42 -11.49 -9.43
CA LEU A 432 16.16 -12.90 -9.19
C LEU A 432 15.76 -13.63 -10.48
N PHE A 433 14.78 -13.11 -11.21
CA PHE A 433 14.30 -13.74 -12.45
C PHE A 433 15.40 -13.88 -13.51
N HIS A 434 16.21 -12.84 -13.73
CA HIS A 434 17.36 -12.92 -14.64
C HIS A 434 18.43 -13.89 -14.15
N SER A 435 18.66 -13.98 -12.84
CA SER A 435 19.59 -14.96 -12.27
C SER A 435 19.11 -16.39 -12.50
N LEU A 436 17.80 -16.64 -12.38
CA LEU A 436 17.22 -17.97 -12.61
C LEU A 436 17.35 -18.41 -14.07
N THR A 437 17.07 -17.52 -15.04
CA THR A 437 17.21 -17.86 -16.47
C THR A 437 18.67 -18.12 -16.84
N VAL A 438 19.60 -17.29 -16.37
CA VAL A 438 21.04 -17.45 -16.62
C VAL A 438 21.58 -18.74 -16.01
N ASN A 439 21.19 -19.08 -14.78
CA ASN A 439 21.64 -20.30 -14.13
C ASN A 439 21.06 -21.54 -14.80
N ALA A 440 19.77 -21.52 -15.19
CA ALA A 440 19.18 -22.61 -15.94
C ALA A 440 19.93 -22.84 -17.26
N HIS A 441 20.16 -21.79 -18.04
CA HIS A 441 20.94 -21.86 -19.28
C HIS A 441 22.37 -22.38 -19.05
N ALA A 442 23.02 -22.02 -17.93
CA ALA A 442 24.35 -22.54 -17.61
C ALA A 442 24.34 -24.07 -17.40
N THR A 443 23.31 -24.63 -16.75
CA THR A 443 23.21 -26.09 -16.54
C THR A 443 22.96 -26.87 -17.82
N TYR A 444 22.39 -26.27 -18.88
CA TYR A 444 22.25 -26.95 -20.18
C TYR A 444 23.60 -27.34 -20.77
N LYS A 445 24.61 -26.48 -20.62
CA LYS A 445 25.97 -26.75 -21.09
C LYS A 445 26.63 -27.90 -20.33
N GLU A 446 26.11 -28.24 -19.15
CA GLU A 446 26.58 -29.33 -18.29
C GLU A 446 25.79 -30.64 -18.53
N GLY A 447 24.91 -30.67 -19.53
CA GLY A 447 24.15 -31.86 -19.94
C GLY A 447 22.71 -31.91 -19.42
N ASN A 448 22.21 -30.85 -18.77
CA ASN A 448 20.78 -30.72 -18.46
C ASN A 448 19.98 -30.50 -19.76
N THR A 449 18.86 -31.22 -19.92
CA THR A 449 17.98 -31.13 -21.09
C THR A 449 16.56 -30.71 -20.70
N ASP A 450 16.41 -29.92 -19.64
CA ASP A 450 15.14 -29.31 -19.26
C ASP A 450 14.50 -28.58 -20.47
N GLU A 451 13.23 -28.23 -20.39
CA GLU A 451 12.59 -27.43 -21.44
C GLU A 451 12.98 -25.95 -21.32
N PRO A 452 13.38 -25.25 -22.41
CA PRO A 452 13.78 -23.83 -22.37
C PRO A 452 12.77 -22.89 -21.70
N LEU A 453 11.49 -23.27 -21.76
CA LEU A 453 10.35 -22.55 -21.22
C LEU A 453 10.11 -22.79 -19.72
N LYS A 454 10.73 -23.79 -19.08
CA LYS A 454 10.48 -24.18 -17.67
C LYS A 454 10.54 -22.98 -16.72
N VAL A 455 11.63 -22.21 -16.77
CA VAL A 455 11.85 -21.06 -15.88
C VAL A 455 10.90 -19.92 -16.21
N LEU A 456 10.72 -19.59 -17.49
CA LEU A 456 9.89 -18.45 -17.89
C LEU A 456 8.40 -18.69 -17.67
N ARG A 457 7.89 -19.91 -17.88
CA ARG A 457 6.52 -20.31 -17.53
C ARG A 457 6.28 -20.22 -16.03
N ALA A 458 7.24 -20.65 -15.20
CA ALA A 458 7.14 -20.52 -13.75
C ALA A 458 7.11 -19.04 -13.32
N ILE A 459 7.99 -18.20 -13.88
CA ILE A 459 8.02 -16.75 -13.62
C ILE A 459 6.70 -16.10 -14.04
N LYS A 460 6.25 -16.32 -15.28
CA LYS A 460 5.00 -15.76 -15.81
C LYS A 460 3.82 -16.17 -14.95
N SER A 461 3.69 -17.45 -14.66
CA SER A 461 2.58 -17.95 -13.85
C SER A 461 2.61 -17.36 -12.43
N PHE A 462 3.80 -17.28 -11.82
CA PHE A 462 3.95 -16.66 -10.49
C PHE A 462 3.51 -15.19 -10.51
N VAL A 463 3.99 -14.40 -11.47
CA VAL A 463 3.63 -12.98 -11.59
C VAL A 463 2.13 -12.80 -11.72
N LEU A 464 1.46 -13.60 -12.56
CA LEU A 464 0.01 -13.47 -12.78
C LEU A 464 -0.85 -13.90 -11.59
N HIS A 465 -0.33 -14.75 -10.69
CA HIS A 465 -1.12 -15.31 -9.59
C HIS A 465 -0.77 -14.73 -8.22
N PHE A 466 0.46 -14.24 -8.03
CA PHE A 466 0.97 -13.82 -6.72
C PHE A 466 1.54 -12.39 -6.71
N PHE A 467 1.99 -11.84 -7.84
CA PHE A 467 2.55 -10.49 -7.83
C PHE A 467 1.46 -9.44 -7.62
N SER A 468 1.56 -8.76 -6.49
CA SER A 468 0.46 -8.00 -5.91
C SER A 468 0.28 -6.59 -6.50
N CYS A 469 1.22 -6.11 -7.32
CA CYS A 469 0.99 -4.93 -8.17
C CYS A 469 0.14 -5.31 -9.39
N ARG A 470 -1.18 -5.03 -9.32
CA ARG A 470 -2.14 -5.41 -10.37
C ARG A 470 -1.71 -4.92 -11.76
N GLU A 471 -1.49 -3.61 -11.89
CA GLU A 471 -1.14 -2.98 -13.16
C GLU A 471 0.20 -3.54 -13.72
N CYS A 472 1.15 -3.82 -12.83
CA CYS A 472 2.45 -4.39 -13.23
C CYS A 472 2.27 -5.81 -13.77
N ALA A 473 1.46 -6.65 -13.11
CA ALA A 473 1.18 -8.01 -13.54
C ALA A 473 0.40 -8.05 -14.86
N GLU A 474 -0.58 -7.16 -15.03
CA GLU A 474 -1.32 -7.00 -16.30
C GLU A 474 -0.40 -6.57 -17.45
N ASN A 475 0.49 -5.62 -17.21
CA ASN A 475 1.47 -5.20 -18.20
C ASN A 475 2.45 -6.34 -18.51
N PHE A 476 2.92 -7.09 -17.51
CA PHE A 476 3.77 -8.25 -17.73
C PHE A 476 3.06 -9.34 -18.56
N ALA A 477 1.76 -9.56 -18.32
CA ALA A 477 0.95 -10.47 -19.12
C ALA A 477 0.96 -10.10 -20.61
N LYS A 478 0.74 -8.81 -20.91
CA LYS A 478 0.76 -8.27 -22.28
C LYS A 478 2.14 -8.42 -22.93
N GLU A 479 3.20 -8.07 -22.21
CA GLU A 479 4.57 -8.16 -22.72
C GLU A 479 5.04 -9.60 -22.97
N THR A 480 4.37 -10.58 -22.37
CA THR A 480 4.72 -12.00 -22.43
C THR A 480 3.69 -12.87 -23.16
N MET A 481 2.78 -12.26 -23.92
CA MET A 481 1.68 -12.99 -24.57
C MET A 481 2.18 -14.01 -25.60
N ASN A 482 3.23 -13.67 -26.36
CA ASN A 482 3.80 -14.52 -27.42
C ASN A 482 5.00 -15.37 -26.96
N MET A 483 5.21 -15.50 -25.65
CA MET A 483 6.38 -16.19 -25.07
C MET A 483 6.60 -17.60 -25.64
N GLU A 484 5.52 -18.37 -25.84
CA GLU A 484 5.58 -19.75 -26.33
C GLU A 484 5.97 -19.84 -27.82
N GLU A 485 5.77 -18.77 -28.58
CA GLU A 485 6.08 -18.70 -30.02
C GLU A 485 7.50 -18.20 -30.28
N GLU A 486 8.07 -17.43 -29.35
CA GLU A 486 9.37 -16.77 -29.50
C GLU A 486 10.55 -17.56 -28.91
N ILE A 487 10.30 -18.66 -28.20
CA ILE A 487 11.34 -19.41 -27.46
C ILE A 487 11.46 -20.82 -28.05
N GLU A 488 12.58 -21.07 -28.72
CA GLU A 488 12.90 -22.37 -29.31
C GLU A 488 14.12 -23.00 -28.63
N ASN A 489 15.14 -22.20 -28.33
CA ASN A 489 16.43 -22.65 -27.83
C ASN A 489 16.68 -22.21 -26.38
N PRO A 490 17.55 -22.90 -25.63
CA PRO A 490 17.88 -22.55 -24.24
C PRO A 490 18.33 -21.08 -24.05
N GLU A 491 19.09 -20.52 -24.99
CA GLU A 491 19.54 -19.12 -24.94
C GLU A 491 18.40 -18.10 -25.10
N ASP A 492 17.34 -18.47 -25.81
CA ASP A 492 16.18 -17.60 -26.05
C ASP A 492 15.50 -17.27 -24.73
N SER A 493 15.51 -18.17 -23.75
CA SER A 493 14.96 -17.92 -22.41
C SER A 493 15.64 -16.73 -21.70
N VAL A 494 16.97 -16.62 -21.84
CA VAL A 494 17.74 -15.51 -21.25
C VAL A 494 17.50 -14.21 -22.01
N LEU A 495 17.58 -14.26 -23.34
CA LEU A 495 17.42 -13.10 -24.22
C LEU A 495 15.98 -12.57 -24.23
N TYR A 496 14.99 -13.45 -24.14
CA TYR A 496 13.58 -13.10 -24.12
C TYR A 496 13.26 -12.24 -22.89
N LEU A 497 13.61 -12.71 -21.69
CA LEU A 497 13.37 -11.96 -20.45
C LEU A 497 14.11 -10.61 -20.46
N TRP A 498 15.33 -10.58 -20.99
CA TRP A 498 16.10 -9.35 -21.19
C TRP A 498 15.38 -8.36 -22.12
N SER A 499 14.84 -8.84 -23.24
CA SER A 499 14.11 -8.01 -24.20
C SER A 499 12.82 -7.45 -23.59
N VAL A 500 12.05 -8.27 -22.87
CA VAL A 500 10.85 -7.88 -22.12
C VAL A 500 11.19 -6.78 -21.12
N HIS A 501 12.26 -6.98 -20.32
CA HIS A 501 12.66 -5.99 -19.33
C HIS A 501 13.08 -4.66 -19.97
N ASN A 502 13.71 -4.68 -21.14
CA ASN A 502 14.02 -3.46 -21.90
C ASN A 502 12.79 -2.75 -22.47
N ARG A 503 11.74 -3.47 -22.90
CA ARG A 503 10.45 -2.87 -23.27
C ARG A 503 9.79 -2.19 -22.07
N VAL A 504 9.84 -2.84 -20.90
CA VAL A 504 9.38 -2.24 -19.64
C VAL A 504 10.19 -0.99 -19.28
N ASN A 505 11.51 -1.01 -19.43
CA ASN A 505 12.36 0.18 -19.21
C ASN A 505 11.97 1.33 -20.14
N ALA A 506 11.75 1.06 -21.43
CA ALA A 506 11.34 2.07 -22.39
C ALA A 506 9.99 2.69 -22.03
N ARG A 507 9.01 1.86 -21.59
CA ARG A 507 7.69 2.34 -21.15
C ARG A 507 7.75 3.20 -19.89
N LEU A 508 8.66 2.88 -18.95
CA LEU A 508 8.77 3.56 -17.65
C LEU A 508 9.80 4.72 -17.65
N ALA A 509 10.47 5.00 -18.76
CA ALA A 509 11.41 6.11 -18.84
C ALA A 509 10.66 7.45 -18.71
N GLY A 510 11.05 8.28 -17.74
CA GLY A 510 10.36 9.54 -17.42
C GLY A 510 9.05 9.39 -16.65
N ASP A 511 8.66 8.18 -16.24
CA ASP A 511 7.48 7.97 -15.39
C ASP A 511 7.72 8.47 -13.96
N GLU A 512 6.67 8.87 -13.25
CA GLU A 512 6.78 9.39 -11.87
C GLU A 512 7.36 8.38 -10.86
N THR A 513 7.31 7.09 -11.19
CA THR A 513 7.89 6.00 -10.39
C THR A 513 9.37 5.74 -10.69
N GLU A 514 9.93 6.43 -11.69
CA GLU A 514 11.35 6.40 -12.00
C GLU A 514 12.15 7.04 -10.87
N ASP A 515 13.17 6.33 -10.38
CA ASP A 515 14.12 6.89 -9.43
C ASP A 515 14.99 7.91 -10.17
N PRO A 516 14.96 9.21 -9.80
CA PRO A 516 15.70 10.25 -10.52
C PRO A 516 17.21 10.00 -10.59
N LEU A 517 17.76 9.19 -9.68
CA LEU A 517 19.18 8.88 -9.61
C LEU A 517 19.52 7.49 -10.17
N ARG A 518 18.51 6.80 -10.72
CA ARG A 518 18.61 5.51 -11.43
C ARG A 518 17.62 5.48 -12.60
N PRO A 519 17.80 6.34 -13.61
CA PRO A 519 16.91 6.41 -14.77
C PRO A 519 16.88 5.09 -15.55
N LYS A 520 15.71 4.78 -16.11
CA LYS A 520 15.47 3.66 -17.01
C LYS A 520 16.22 3.91 -18.30
N VAL A 521 17.08 2.96 -18.65
CA VAL A 521 17.83 2.97 -19.89
C VAL A 521 17.75 1.60 -20.53
N ALA A 522 17.95 1.55 -21.85
CA ALA A 522 18.18 0.30 -22.55
C ALA A 522 19.45 -0.36 -21.98
N PHE A 523 19.27 -1.51 -21.32
CA PHE A 523 20.29 -2.25 -20.57
C PHE A 523 20.85 -3.42 -21.40
N PRO A 524 22.17 -3.70 -21.34
CA PRO A 524 23.19 -2.87 -20.72
C PRO A 524 23.42 -1.57 -21.49
N PRO A 525 23.69 -0.44 -20.80
CA PRO A 525 24.21 0.75 -21.46
C PRO A 525 25.63 0.49 -22.02
N PRO A 526 26.08 1.24 -23.04
CA PRO A 526 27.40 1.03 -23.67
C PRO A 526 28.56 1.04 -22.68
N ARG A 527 28.46 1.81 -21.59
CA ARG A 527 29.47 1.85 -20.52
C ARG A 527 29.64 0.52 -19.76
N LEU A 528 28.60 -0.32 -19.71
CA LEU A 528 28.66 -1.64 -19.06
C LEU A 528 28.98 -2.76 -20.05
N CYS A 529 28.58 -2.61 -21.31
CA CYS A 529 28.92 -3.57 -22.36
C CYS A 529 29.13 -2.85 -23.71
N PRO A 530 30.37 -2.42 -24.01
CA PRO A 530 30.68 -1.75 -25.27
C PRO A 530 30.46 -2.65 -26.50
N THR A 531 30.63 -3.97 -26.33
CA THR A 531 30.51 -4.98 -27.39
C THR A 531 29.06 -5.38 -27.69
N CYS A 532 28.14 -5.14 -26.75
CA CYS A 532 26.72 -5.51 -26.90
C CYS A 532 25.99 -4.70 -28.00
N ARG A 533 26.60 -3.63 -28.52
CA ARG A 533 26.03 -2.82 -29.60
C ARG A 533 27.02 -2.63 -30.74
N LYS A 534 26.61 -3.00 -31.95
CA LYS A 534 27.35 -2.74 -33.20
C LYS A 534 26.50 -1.82 -34.07
N SER A 535 27.02 -0.64 -34.40
CA SER A 535 26.32 0.37 -35.21
C SER A 535 24.90 0.70 -34.71
N GLY A 536 24.72 0.77 -33.38
CA GLY A 536 23.43 1.06 -32.75
C GLY A 536 22.45 -0.11 -32.63
N ARG A 537 22.77 -1.30 -33.17
CA ARG A 537 21.96 -2.52 -33.05
C ARG A 537 22.53 -3.46 -32.00
N TRP A 538 21.67 -4.24 -31.36
CA TRP A 538 22.07 -5.25 -30.39
C TRP A 538 22.81 -6.41 -31.06
N ASP A 539 23.94 -6.79 -30.48
CA ASP A 539 24.61 -8.05 -30.76
C ASP A 539 24.17 -9.06 -29.70
N GLN A 540 23.24 -9.95 -30.06
CA GLN A 540 22.61 -10.87 -29.10
C GLN A 540 23.60 -11.86 -28.48
N ALA A 541 24.64 -12.28 -29.22
CA ALA A 541 25.66 -13.16 -28.69
C ALA A 541 26.50 -12.44 -27.61
N ALA A 542 26.93 -11.21 -27.88
CA ALA A 542 27.63 -10.39 -26.90
C ALA A 542 26.74 -10.03 -25.69
N VAL A 543 25.44 -9.81 -25.91
CA VAL A 543 24.47 -9.60 -24.83
C VAL A 543 24.34 -10.85 -23.96
N LEU A 544 24.20 -12.03 -24.56
CA LEU A 544 24.10 -13.29 -23.82
C LEU A 544 25.33 -13.51 -22.94
N GLU A 545 26.53 -13.33 -23.50
CA GLU A 545 27.80 -13.42 -22.74
C GLU A 545 27.84 -12.43 -21.58
N PHE A 546 27.45 -11.18 -21.83
CA PHE A 546 27.34 -10.16 -20.79
C PHE A 546 26.35 -10.55 -19.69
N LEU A 547 25.17 -11.07 -20.04
CA LEU A 547 24.15 -11.46 -19.05
C LEU A 547 24.63 -12.62 -18.18
N HIS A 548 25.35 -13.59 -18.74
CA HIS A 548 26.04 -14.62 -17.95
C HIS A 548 27.05 -14.01 -16.99
N SER A 549 27.89 -13.10 -17.49
CA SER A 549 28.86 -12.40 -16.64
C SER A 549 28.21 -11.48 -15.62
N PHE A 550 26.99 -11.01 -15.81
CA PHE A 550 26.33 -10.07 -14.91
C PHE A 550 25.53 -10.79 -13.82
N TYR A 551 24.73 -11.80 -14.20
CA TYR A 551 23.80 -12.50 -13.30
C TYR A 551 24.34 -13.84 -12.75
N GLY A 552 25.37 -14.40 -13.39
CA GLY A 552 25.97 -15.68 -13.00
C GLY A 552 26.55 -15.70 -11.57
N GLN A 553 26.85 -16.89 -11.06
CA GLN A 553 27.40 -17.04 -9.70
C GLN A 553 28.82 -16.47 -9.55
N SER A 554 29.66 -16.62 -10.59
CA SER A 554 31.09 -16.25 -10.56
C SER A 554 31.37 -14.75 -10.56
N SER A 555 30.38 -13.91 -10.86
CA SER A 555 30.55 -12.45 -10.98
C SER A 555 30.21 -11.66 -9.72
N ARG A 556 29.80 -12.37 -8.66
CA ARG A 556 29.27 -11.77 -7.44
C ARG A 556 30.38 -11.44 -6.46
N PRO A 557 30.29 -10.31 -5.74
CA PRO A 557 31.21 -10.01 -4.65
C PRO A 557 31.22 -11.19 -3.66
N THR A 558 32.41 -11.69 -3.33
CA THR A 558 32.62 -12.79 -2.37
C THR A 558 32.36 -12.36 -0.94
N ASP A 559 32.43 -11.05 -0.68
CA ASP A 559 32.24 -10.47 0.64
C ASP A 559 30.79 -10.01 0.80
N LYS A 560 30.18 -10.44 1.91
CA LYS A 560 28.96 -9.83 2.45
C LYS A 560 29.26 -8.35 2.68
N ALA A 561 28.51 -7.45 2.04
CA ALA A 561 28.66 -6.01 2.23
C ALA A 561 28.30 -5.58 3.67
#